data_AF-A0A2G6CPR3-F1
#
_entry.id   AF-A0A2G6CPR3-F1
#
_cell.length_a   1.000
_cell.length_b   1.000
_cell.length_c   1.000
_cell.angle_alpha   90.00
_cell.angle_beta   90.00
_cell.angle_gamma   90.00
#
_symmetry.space_group_name_H-M   'P 1'
#
loop_
_entity.id
_entity.type
_entity.pdbx_description
1 polymer ?
#
loop_
_entity_poly.entity_id
_entity_poly.type
_entity_poly.pdbx_seq_one_letter_code
_entity_poly.pdbx_strand_id
1 'polypeptide(L)'
;MVELQTLRFPSSVALVRGLRRLRAEGVRGRSLLFLALSERGEAFLAIDGAAQAGKPPRLKVGQKLTLEPPFAGRMFYFDAVHPLGSRTAIVNGDRRIGQLANLVDATALVSGYVNDMDGESVFFGCTPHQPGSWWVHDTEAVPLHARGFVEIVPVEAGLLARRTVDSGVYFLPADAAIAGDVGQWQRVFDSTLGNILMLERRARGGNLVLSCQRGLIEIGLSKLPLIKEVTTLPLVGGYAVLGRITDGGFAVSRGTALDWGFESLEPASLIGSRGDNLKALGELIAKRPDLL
;
A
#
# COMPACT_ATOMS: atom_id res chain seq x y z
N MET A 1 -10.79 -18.12 9.92
CA MET A 1 -9.83 -18.36 8.83
C MET A 1 -10.51 -17.99 7.52
N VAL A 2 -9.89 -17.15 6.68
CA VAL A 2 -10.47 -16.79 5.37
C VAL A 2 -10.06 -17.86 4.37
N GLU A 3 -11.03 -18.40 3.64
CA GLU A 3 -10.77 -19.33 2.56
C GLU A 3 -10.25 -18.55 1.35
N LEU A 4 -9.06 -18.91 0.86
CA LEU A 4 -8.45 -18.24 -0.28
C LEU A 4 -8.72 -19.05 -1.55
N GLN A 5 -9.29 -18.40 -2.56
CA GLN A 5 -9.31 -18.93 -3.91
C GLN A 5 -8.16 -18.32 -4.71
N THR A 6 -7.25 -19.16 -5.21
CA THR A 6 -6.14 -18.73 -6.06
C THR A 6 -6.45 -18.97 -7.53
N LEU A 7 -6.14 -17.99 -8.36
CA LEU A 7 -6.39 -17.97 -9.80
C LEU A 7 -5.09 -17.64 -10.52
N ARG A 8 -4.80 -18.38 -11.60
CA ARG A 8 -3.64 -18.16 -12.46
C ARG A 8 -4.09 -17.78 -13.87
N PHE A 9 -3.47 -16.74 -14.41
CA PHE A 9 -3.71 -16.24 -15.75
C PHE A 9 -2.40 -16.27 -16.56
N PRO A 10 -2.26 -17.17 -17.55
CA PRO A 10 -1.01 -17.36 -18.27
C PRO A 10 -0.66 -16.23 -19.25
N SER A 11 -1.57 -15.27 -19.46
CA SER A 11 -1.36 -14.13 -20.36
C SER A 11 -2.23 -12.94 -19.99
N SER A 12 -1.89 -11.75 -20.49
CA SER A 12 -2.70 -10.54 -20.35
C SER A 12 -4.13 -10.73 -20.87
N VAL A 13 -4.32 -11.46 -21.99
CA VAL A 13 -5.65 -11.76 -22.54
C VAL A 13 -6.46 -12.65 -21.60
N ALA A 14 -5.83 -13.68 -21.01
CA ALA A 14 -6.48 -14.53 -20.02
C ALA A 14 -6.84 -13.74 -18.77
N LEU A 15 -5.98 -12.81 -18.34
CA LEU A 15 -6.23 -11.92 -17.21
C LEU A 15 -7.45 -11.04 -17.47
N VAL A 16 -7.55 -10.34 -18.61
CA VAL A 16 -8.74 -9.52 -18.95
C VAL A 16 -10.02 -10.33 -18.89
N ARG A 17 -10.03 -11.52 -19.50
CA ARG A 17 -11.22 -12.39 -19.48
C ARG A 17 -11.56 -12.84 -18.07
N GLY A 18 -10.56 -13.17 -17.26
CA GLY A 18 -10.71 -13.52 -15.85
C GLY A 18 -11.31 -12.39 -15.02
N LEU A 19 -10.76 -11.18 -15.13
CA LEU A 19 -11.26 -10.01 -14.41
C LEU A 19 -12.69 -9.64 -14.82
N ARG A 20 -13.03 -9.72 -16.11
CA ARG A 20 -14.41 -9.54 -16.60
C ARG A 20 -15.37 -10.57 -16.02
N ARG A 21 -14.95 -11.84 -15.94
CA ARG A 21 -15.73 -12.91 -15.33
C ARG A 21 -15.95 -12.67 -13.84
N LEU A 22 -14.89 -12.35 -13.10
CA LEU A 22 -14.97 -12.02 -11.67
C LEU A 22 -15.94 -10.85 -11.42
N ARG A 23 -15.91 -9.82 -12.28
CA ARG A 23 -16.87 -8.72 -12.23
C ARG A 23 -18.31 -9.20 -12.43
N ALA A 24 -18.56 -10.03 -13.44
CA ALA A 24 -19.88 -10.59 -13.72
C ALA A 24 -20.41 -11.47 -12.58
N GLU A 25 -19.50 -12.14 -11.85
CA GLU A 25 -19.79 -12.91 -10.64
C GLU A 25 -19.96 -12.01 -9.37
N GLY A 26 -19.79 -10.70 -9.52
CA GLY A 26 -19.97 -9.71 -8.46
C GLY A 26 -18.80 -9.58 -7.49
N VAL A 27 -17.61 -10.08 -7.85
CA VAL A 27 -16.38 -9.92 -7.07
C VAL A 27 -15.92 -8.47 -7.18
N ARG A 28 -15.87 -7.78 -6.04
CA ARG A 28 -15.44 -6.38 -5.93
C ARG A 28 -13.95 -6.27 -5.60
N GLY A 29 -13.37 -5.07 -5.79
CA GLY A 29 -11.95 -4.81 -5.55
C GLY A 29 -11.51 -5.16 -4.13
N ARG A 30 -12.36 -4.95 -3.13
CA ARG A 30 -12.05 -5.30 -1.74
C ARG A 30 -12.01 -6.81 -1.47
N SER A 31 -12.53 -7.64 -2.36
CA SER A 31 -12.40 -9.10 -2.28
C SER A 31 -11.07 -9.60 -2.85
N LEU A 32 -10.30 -8.74 -3.53
CA LEU A 32 -8.93 -9.06 -3.94
C LEU A 32 -8.02 -8.98 -2.72
N LEU A 33 -7.26 -10.04 -2.48
CA LEU A 33 -6.41 -10.20 -1.30
C LEU A 33 -4.93 -10.16 -1.68
N PHE A 34 -4.54 -10.80 -2.78
CA PHE A 34 -3.18 -10.73 -3.31
C PHE A 34 -3.19 -10.63 -4.82
N LEU A 35 -2.20 -9.93 -5.36
CA LEU A 35 -1.89 -9.89 -6.77
C LEU A 35 -0.38 -9.96 -6.95
N ALA A 36 0.09 -10.86 -7.81
CA ALA A 36 1.49 -10.98 -8.15
C ALA A 36 1.70 -11.39 -9.60
N LEU A 37 2.88 -11.09 -10.14
CA LEU A 37 3.37 -11.64 -11.40
C LEU A 37 4.47 -12.67 -11.14
N SER A 38 4.59 -13.67 -12.03
CA SER A 38 5.78 -14.52 -12.10
C SER A 38 6.85 -13.90 -13.01
N GLU A 39 8.06 -14.47 -13.01
CA GLU A 39 9.14 -14.09 -13.95
C GLU A 39 8.75 -14.28 -15.43
N ARG A 40 7.74 -15.11 -15.70
CA ARG A 40 7.22 -15.35 -17.05
C ARG A 40 6.09 -14.39 -17.43
N GLY A 41 5.77 -13.44 -16.55
CA GLY A 41 4.68 -12.48 -16.75
C GLY A 41 3.28 -13.05 -16.52
N GLU A 42 3.16 -14.24 -15.93
CA GLU A 42 1.84 -14.79 -15.59
C GLU A 42 1.27 -14.07 -14.38
N ALA A 43 -0.02 -13.75 -14.40
CA ALA A 43 -0.69 -13.07 -13.30
C ALA A 43 -1.33 -14.09 -12.34
N PHE A 44 -1.10 -13.88 -11.05
CA PHE A 44 -1.66 -14.67 -9.96
C PHE A 44 -2.52 -13.77 -9.10
N LEU A 45 -3.76 -14.17 -8.87
CA LEU A 45 -4.73 -13.44 -8.07
C LEU A 45 -5.24 -14.35 -6.96
N ALA A 46 -5.27 -13.84 -5.73
CA ALA A 46 -5.95 -14.50 -4.64
C ALA A 46 -7.12 -13.64 -4.20
N ILE A 47 -8.29 -14.25 -4.10
CA ILE A 47 -9.53 -13.60 -3.68
C ILE A 47 -10.10 -14.30 -2.45
N ASP A 48 -10.95 -13.60 -1.71
CA ASP A 48 -11.78 -14.22 -0.68
C ASP A 48 -12.72 -15.23 -1.38
N GLY A 49 -12.56 -16.52 -1.09
CA GLY A 49 -13.35 -17.59 -1.72
C GLY A 49 -14.84 -17.50 -1.40
N ALA A 50 -15.21 -16.76 -0.35
CA ALA A 50 -16.60 -16.45 -0.03
C ALA A 50 -17.09 -15.12 -0.66
N ALA A 51 -16.28 -14.47 -1.49
CA ALA A 51 -16.68 -13.28 -2.22
C ALA A 51 -17.84 -13.63 -3.15
N GLN A 52 -18.99 -13.02 -2.88
CA GLN A 52 -20.20 -13.14 -3.69
C GLN A 52 -20.81 -11.74 -3.85
N ALA A 53 -21.53 -11.55 -4.95
CA ALA A 53 -22.25 -10.31 -5.24
C ALA A 53 -23.00 -9.77 -3.99
N GLY A 54 -22.70 -8.53 -3.61
CA GLY A 54 -23.43 -7.79 -2.58
C GLY A 54 -23.04 -8.06 -1.12
N LYS A 55 -22.12 -9.00 -0.85
CA LYS A 55 -21.63 -9.22 0.52
C LYS A 55 -20.45 -8.29 0.82
N PRO A 56 -20.39 -7.65 1.99
CA PRO A 56 -19.24 -6.85 2.38
C PRO A 56 -17.99 -7.74 2.48
N PRO A 57 -16.81 -7.23 2.11
CA PRO A 57 -15.55 -7.94 2.28
C PRO A 57 -15.34 -8.29 3.75
N ARG A 58 -14.97 -9.56 4.03
CA ARG A 58 -14.80 -10.05 5.39
C ARG A 58 -13.64 -9.39 6.13
N LEU A 59 -12.58 -9.03 5.41
CA LEU A 59 -11.37 -8.44 5.97
C LEU A 59 -11.34 -6.91 5.78
N LYS A 60 -11.10 -6.19 6.88
CA LYS A 60 -10.66 -4.80 6.86
C LYS A 60 -9.22 -4.71 6.34
N VAL A 61 -8.81 -3.54 5.85
CA VAL A 61 -7.45 -3.32 5.27
C VAL A 61 -6.36 -3.78 6.23
N GLY A 62 -6.34 -3.32 7.49
CA GLY A 62 -5.33 -3.77 8.47
C GLY A 62 -5.30 -5.29 8.69
N GLN A 63 -6.44 -5.98 8.58
CA GLN A 63 -6.50 -7.44 8.69
C GLN A 63 -5.97 -8.15 7.44
N LYS A 64 -6.06 -7.54 6.25
CA LYS A 64 -5.45 -8.10 5.04
C LYS A 64 -3.93 -8.10 5.13
N LEU A 65 -3.36 -7.10 5.81
CA LEU A 65 -1.91 -6.92 5.93
C LEU A 65 -1.26 -7.99 6.82
N THR A 66 -2.06 -8.75 7.57
CA THR A 66 -1.61 -9.89 8.39
C THR A 66 -1.71 -11.22 7.66
N LEU A 67 -2.18 -11.25 6.40
CA LEU A 67 -2.30 -12.49 5.63
C LEU A 67 -0.95 -12.93 5.10
N GLU A 68 -0.72 -14.25 5.11
CA GLU A 68 0.44 -14.85 4.45
C GLU A 68 0.24 -14.95 2.93
N PRO A 69 1.28 -14.70 2.13
CA PRO A 69 1.19 -14.77 0.67
C PRO A 69 0.93 -16.23 0.22
N PRO A 70 -0.08 -16.47 -0.64
CA PRO A 70 -0.48 -17.82 -1.03
C PRO A 70 0.33 -18.39 -2.21
N PHE A 71 1.26 -17.61 -2.76
CA PHE A 71 2.01 -17.97 -3.96
C PHE A 71 3.43 -18.37 -3.61
N ALA A 72 3.87 -19.51 -4.11
CA ALA A 72 5.24 -20.00 -3.93
C ALA A 72 6.15 -19.57 -5.09
N GLY A 73 7.45 -19.48 -4.80
CA GLY A 73 8.49 -19.15 -5.79
C GLY A 73 8.76 -17.65 -5.90
N ARG A 74 9.55 -17.27 -6.92
CA ARG A 74 9.91 -15.88 -7.15
C ARG A 74 8.77 -15.12 -7.80
N MET A 75 8.03 -14.41 -6.96
CA MET A 75 6.87 -13.60 -7.32
C MET A 75 7.16 -12.11 -7.13
N PHE A 76 6.47 -11.29 -7.92
CA PHE A 76 6.55 -9.83 -7.88
C PHE A 76 5.18 -9.27 -7.48
N TYR A 77 5.09 -8.71 -6.27
CA TYR A 77 3.81 -8.41 -5.63
C TYR A 77 3.37 -6.97 -5.79
N PHE A 78 2.05 -6.77 -5.91
CA PHE A 78 1.40 -5.48 -5.79
C PHE A 78 0.98 -5.26 -4.34
N ASP A 79 1.16 -4.04 -3.84
CA ASP A 79 0.71 -3.64 -2.50
C ASP A 79 -0.64 -2.94 -2.52
N ALA A 80 -0.81 -2.05 -3.50
CA ALA A 80 -2.05 -1.30 -3.64
C ALA A 80 -2.25 -0.76 -5.06
N VAL A 81 -3.50 -0.54 -5.40
CA VAL A 81 -3.94 0.20 -6.59
C VAL A 81 -4.88 1.31 -6.13
N HIS A 82 -4.57 2.54 -6.51
CA HIS A 82 -5.27 3.74 -6.11
C HIS A 82 -5.86 4.44 -7.34
N PRO A 83 -7.16 4.27 -7.61
CA PRO A 83 -7.86 5.07 -8.60
C PRO A 83 -7.71 6.57 -8.30
N LEU A 84 -7.31 7.37 -9.31
CA LEU A 84 -7.33 8.84 -9.27
C LEU A 84 -8.38 9.43 -10.22
N GLY A 85 -9.06 8.56 -10.98
CA GLY A 85 -10.06 8.91 -11.98
C GLY A 85 -10.41 7.68 -12.81
N SER A 86 -11.17 7.86 -13.89
CA SER A 86 -11.59 6.73 -14.74
C SER A 86 -10.41 6.03 -15.45
N ARG A 87 -9.32 6.76 -15.71
CA ARG A 87 -8.19 6.30 -16.52
C ARG A 87 -6.83 6.40 -15.84
N THR A 88 -6.78 7.05 -14.68
CA THR A 88 -5.52 7.33 -13.98
C THR A 88 -5.50 6.58 -12.65
N ALA A 89 -4.36 5.97 -12.34
CA ALA A 89 -4.15 5.30 -11.06
C ALA A 89 -2.70 5.45 -10.58
N ILE A 90 -2.51 5.29 -9.27
CA ILE A 90 -1.22 5.01 -8.67
C ILE A 90 -1.17 3.54 -8.30
N VAL A 91 -0.05 2.90 -8.63
CA VAL A 91 0.22 1.52 -8.23
C VAL A 91 1.44 1.48 -7.35
N ASN A 92 1.35 0.78 -6.22
CA ASN A 92 2.46 0.48 -5.31
C ASN A 92 2.75 -1.01 -5.31
N GLY A 93 4.02 -1.39 -5.13
CA GLY A 93 4.44 -2.78 -4.97
C GLY A 93 5.92 -2.97 -5.23
N ASP A 94 6.29 -4.15 -5.70
CA ASP A 94 7.68 -4.52 -5.97
C ASP A 94 8.27 -3.78 -7.17
N ARG A 95 9.26 -2.90 -6.94
CA ARG A 95 9.91 -2.12 -8.02
C ARG A 95 10.43 -2.98 -9.17
N ARG A 96 10.76 -4.24 -8.91
CA ARG A 96 11.27 -5.19 -9.92
C ARG A 96 10.20 -5.61 -10.91
N ILE A 97 8.90 -5.39 -10.63
CA ILE A 97 7.83 -5.58 -11.62
C ILE A 97 8.16 -4.77 -12.89
N GLY A 98 8.84 -3.62 -12.76
CA GLY A 98 9.33 -2.81 -13.88
C GLY A 98 10.28 -3.50 -14.86
N GLN A 99 10.86 -4.64 -14.47
CA GLN A 99 11.78 -5.42 -15.31
C GLN A 99 11.05 -6.44 -16.19
N LEU A 100 9.75 -6.66 -15.97
CA LEU A 100 8.95 -7.62 -16.72
C LEU A 100 8.43 -7.00 -18.02
N ALA A 101 8.60 -7.70 -19.13
CA ALA A 101 8.24 -7.22 -20.47
C ALA A 101 6.74 -6.88 -20.63
N ASN A 102 5.87 -7.40 -19.75
CA ASN A 102 4.43 -7.19 -19.77
C ASN A 102 3.89 -6.34 -18.60
N LEU A 103 4.77 -5.62 -17.89
CA LEU A 103 4.42 -4.73 -16.77
C LEU A 103 3.25 -3.81 -17.12
N VAL A 104 3.43 -3.06 -18.22
CA VAL A 104 2.55 -1.95 -18.58
C VAL A 104 1.13 -2.49 -18.80
N ASP A 105 1.01 -3.60 -19.52
CA ASP A 105 -0.26 -4.28 -19.76
C ASP A 105 -0.88 -4.80 -18.47
N ALA A 106 -0.15 -5.56 -17.66
CA ALA A 106 -0.72 -6.15 -16.44
C ALA A 106 -1.16 -5.07 -15.44
N THR A 107 -0.33 -4.02 -15.29
CA THR A 107 -0.60 -2.90 -14.39
C THR A 107 -1.78 -2.07 -14.91
N ALA A 108 -1.84 -1.77 -16.21
CA ALA A 108 -2.95 -1.04 -16.81
C ALA A 108 -4.26 -1.83 -16.75
N LEU A 109 -4.23 -3.14 -17.02
CA LEU A 109 -5.42 -4.01 -16.99
C LEU A 109 -5.99 -4.15 -15.58
N VAL A 110 -5.13 -4.36 -14.58
CA VAL A 110 -5.55 -4.41 -13.18
C VAL A 110 -6.05 -3.05 -12.73
N SER A 111 -5.35 -1.97 -13.08
CA SER A 111 -5.78 -0.61 -12.75
C SER A 111 -7.14 -0.29 -13.36
N GLY A 112 -7.36 -0.62 -14.64
CA GLY A 112 -8.64 -0.46 -15.32
C GLY A 112 -9.76 -1.27 -14.68
N TYR A 113 -9.50 -2.52 -14.32
CA TYR A 113 -10.46 -3.33 -13.56
C TYR A 113 -10.81 -2.71 -12.21
N VAL A 114 -9.82 -2.19 -11.47
CA VAL A 114 -10.04 -1.54 -10.18
C VAL A 114 -10.76 -0.19 -10.32
N ASN A 115 -10.43 0.62 -11.33
CA ASN A 115 -11.15 1.87 -11.64
C ASN A 115 -12.63 1.62 -11.95
N ASP A 116 -12.93 0.52 -12.62
CA ASP A 116 -14.30 0.07 -12.91
C ASP A 116 -15.07 -0.40 -11.66
N MET A 117 -14.41 -0.54 -10.51
CA MET A 117 -15.00 -1.04 -9.26
C MET A 117 -15.10 0.04 -8.19
N ASP A 118 -16.27 0.67 -8.08
CA ASP A 118 -16.69 1.60 -7.02
C ASP A 118 -15.74 2.80 -6.74
N GLY A 119 -14.64 2.97 -7.49
CA GLY A 119 -13.65 4.02 -7.34
C GLY A 119 -12.78 3.94 -6.06
N GLU A 120 -12.86 2.84 -5.30
CA GLU A 120 -12.10 2.69 -4.04
C GLU A 120 -10.68 2.15 -4.27
N SER A 121 -9.71 2.65 -3.50
CA SER A 121 -8.38 2.04 -3.44
C SER A 121 -8.43 0.59 -2.97
N VAL A 122 -7.71 -0.27 -3.67
CA VAL A 122 -7.55 -1.69 -3.34
C VAL A 122 -6.20 -1.88 -2.65
N PHE A 123 -6.23 -2.61 -1.54
CA PHE A 123 -5.06 -2.96 -0.74
C PHE A 123 -4.92 -4.48 -0.72
N PHE A 124 -3.72 -4.94 -1.05
CA PHE A 124 -3.33 -6.33 -1.01
C PHE A 124 -2.61 -6.66 0.31
N GLY A 125 -2.41 -7.95 0.59
CA GLY A 125 -1.63 -8.41 1.72
C GLY A 125 -0.17 -7.91 1.65
N CYS A 126 0.53 -8.03 2.78
CA CYS A 126 1.91 -7.57 2.88
C CYS A 126 2.86 -8.69 2.45
N THR A 127 3.89 -8.38 1.68
CA THR A 127 4.96 -9.32 1.34
C THR A 127 6.28 -8.55 1.24
N PRO A 128 7.40 -9.03 1.81
CA PRO A 128 8.67 -8.31 1.74
C PRO A 128 9.17 -8.15 0.30
N HIS A 129 9.51 -6.92 -0.11
CA HIS A 129 10.12 -6.61 -1.40
C HIS A 129 10.75 -5.21 -1.40
N GLN A 130 11.46 -4.86 -2.48
CA GLN A 130 11.95 -3.49 -2.67
C GLN A 130 10.82 -2.61 -3.20
N PRO A 131 10.46 -1.52 -2.51
CA PRO A 131 9.27 -0.76 -2.83
C PRO A 131 9.45 0.04 -4.12
N GLY A 132 8.37 0.10 -4.90
CA GLY A 132 8.24 0.83 -6.14
C GLY A 132 6.83 1.39 -6.29
N SER A 133 6.76 2.52 -7.00
CA SER A 133 5.50 3.16 -7.36
C SER A 133 5.47 3.54 -8.83
N TRP A 134 4.29 3.49 -9.42
CA TRP A 134 4.01 3.87 -10.80
C TRP A 134 2.80 4.78 -10.86
N TRP A 135 2.90 5.81 -11.68
CA TRP A 135 1.72 6.51 -12.20
C TRP A 135 1.31 5.83 -13.49
N VAL A 136 0.01 5.55 -13.62
CA VAL A 136 -0.53 4.81 -14.75
C VAL A 136 -1.69 5.60 -15.33
N HIS A 137 -1.66 5.81 -16.64
CA HIS A 137 -2.73 6.48 -17.37
C HIS A 137 -3.01 5.77 -18.68
N ASP A 138 -4.24 5.25 -18.82
CA ASP A 138 -4.63 4.40 -19.95
C ASP A 138 -3.64 3.23 -20.16
N THR A 139 -2.71 3.35 -21.09
CA THR A 139 -1.69 2.34 -21.42
C THR A 139 -0.26 2.80 -21.12
N GLU A 140 -0.09 3.98 -20.53
CA GLU A 140 1.20 4.51 -20.13
C GLU A 140 1.46 4.20 -18.65
N ALA A 141 2.70 3.85 -18.32
CA ALA A 141 3.15 3.69 -16.94
C ALA A 141 4.49 4.39 -16.72
N VAL A 142 4.52 5.34 -15.79
CA VAL A 142 5.72 6.10 -15.41
C VAL A 142 6.26 5.56 -14.09
N PRO A 143 7.50 5.03 -14.03
CA PRO A 143 8.09 4.53 -12.81
C PRO A 143 8.53 5.70 -11.90
N LEU A 144 7.70 6.06 -10.92
CA LEU A 144 7.97 7.17 -10.01
C LEU A 144 9.17 6.90 -9.10
N HIS A 145 9.43 5.63 -8.80
CA HIS A 145 10.59 5.20 -8.03
C HIS A 145 11.93 5.46 -8.76
N ALA A 146 11.94 5.63 -10.08
CA ALA A 146 13.14 6.09 -10.80
C ALA A 146 13.51 7.55 -10.44
N ARG A 147 12.53 8.33 -9.93
CA ARG A 147 12.73 9.67 -9.35
C ARG A 147 12.92 9.63 -7.82
N GLY A 148 13.01 8.42 -7.26
CA GLY A 148 13.17 8.16 -5.84
C GLY A 148 11.87 8.04 -5.05
N PHE A 149 10.70 8.35 -5.63
CA PHE A 149 9.40 8.27 -4.94
C PHE A 149 8.90 6.84 -4.84
N VAL A 150 8.65 6.41 -3.61
CA VAL A 150 8.14 5.06 -3.29
C VAL A 150 7.02 5.19 -2.28
N GLU A 151 6.11 4.21 -2.28
CA GLU A 151 4.96 4.12 -1.37
C GLU A 151 4.11 5.39 -1.37
N ILE A 152 3.24 5.50 -2.36
CA ILE A 152 2.41 6.68 -2.56
C ILE A 152 1.04 6.46 -1.94
N VAL A 153 0.61 7.38 -1.09
CA VAL A 153 -0.66 7.32 -0.39
C VAL A 153 -1.57 8.44 -0.91
N PRO A 154 -2.72 8.12 -1.51
CA PRO A 154 -3.69 9.13 -1.89
C PRO A 154 -4.35 9.74 -0.65
N VAL A 155 -4.55 11.05 -0.71
CA VAL A 155 -5.24 11.87 0.28
C VAL A 155 -6.21 12.79 -0.45
N GLU A 156 -7.13 13.43 0.26
CA GLU A 156 -8.17 14.26 -0.38
C GLU A 156 -7.58 15.36 -1.28
N ALA A 157 -6.50 16.01 -0.85
CA ALA A 157 -5.87 17.10 -1.59
C ALA A 157 -4.91 16.63 -2.72
N GLY A 158 -4.58 15.34 -2.82
CA GLY A 158 -3.57 14.85 -3.76
C GLY A 158 -2.89 13.55 -3.32
N LEU A 159 -1.58 13.47 -3.50
CA LEU A 159 -0.77 12.31 -3.19
C LEU A 159 0.33 12.66 -2.20
N LEU A 160 0.56 11.79 -1.21
CA LEU A 160 1.76 11.83 -0.38
C LEU A 160 2.69 10.70 -0.77
N ALA A 161 3.98 10.93 -0.69
CA ALA A 161 5.00 9.94 -0.98
C ALA A 161 6.19 10.12 -0.03
N ARG A 162 6.94 9.04 0.18
CA ARG A 162 8.30 9.12 0.71
C ARG A 162 9.30 8.94 -0.42
N ARG A 163 10.57 9.23 -0.13
CA ARG A 163 11.69 8.81 -0.98
C ARG A 163 12.56 7.81 -0.25
N THR A 164 13.26 6.96 -1.01
CA THR A 164 14.29 6.08 -0.42
C THR A 164 15.46 6.92 0.10
N VAL A 165 15.99 6.56 1.27
CA VAL A 165 17.13 7.25 1.92
C VAL A 165 16.85 8.74 2.11
N ASP A 166 15.64 9.06 2.60
CA ASP A 166 15.20 10.45 2.81
C ASP A 166 14.30 10.53 4.05
N SER A 167 14.42 11.62 4.81
CA SER A 167 13.56 11.95 5.95
C SER A 167 12.30 12.72 5.55
N GLY A 168 12.13 13.05 4.27
CA GLY A 168 11.05 13.92 3.79
C GLY A 168 9.77 13.19 3.40
N VAL A 169 8.62 13.81 3.70
CA VAL A 169 7.35 13.51 3.02
C VAL A 169 7.16 14.52 1.90
N TYR A 170 6.69 14.03 0.76
CA TYR A 170 6.47 14.81 -0.43
C TYR A 170 4.99 14.78 -0.81
N PHE A 171 4.49 15.91 -1.28
CA PHE A 171 3.11 16.10 -1.71
C PHE A 171 3.06 16.44 -3.20
N LEU A 172 2.14 15.80 -3.93
CA LEU A 172 1.75 16.15 -5.28
C LEU A 172 0.27 16.52 -5.27
N PRO A 173 -0.11 17.76 -5.65
CA PRO A 173 -1.51 18.17 -5.77
C PRO A 173 -2.32 17.25 -6.70
N ALA A 174 -3.60 17.06 -6.40
CA ALA A 174 -4.48 16.15 -7.15
C ALA A 174 -4.60 16.53 -8.63
N ASP A 175 -4.73 17.81 -8.93
CA ASP A 175 -4.78 18.35 -10.30
C ASP A 175 -3.51 18.02 -11.09
N ALA A 176 -2.33 18.23 -10.51
CA ALA A 176 -1.06 17.86 -11.12
C ALA A 176 -0.95 16.33 -11.33
N ALA A 177 -1.36 15.54 -10.34
CA ALA A 177 -1.35 14.07 -10.45
C ALA A 177 -2.28 13.56 -11.56
N ILE A 178 -3.47 14.14 -11.72
CA ILE A 178 -4.44 13.76 -12.76
C ILE A 178 -3.97 14.21 -14.14
N ALA A 179 -3.38 15.41 -14.25
CA ALA A 179 -2.83 15.94 -15.49
C ALA A 179 -1.58 15.20 -15.99
N GLY A 180 -0.99 14.33 -15.16
CA GLY A 180 0.25 13.62 -15.49
C GLY A 180 1.52 14.42 -15.19
N ASP A 181 1.40 15.56 -14.50
CA ASP A 181 2.50 16.43 -14.08
C ASP A 181 3.23 15.88 -12.85
N VAL A 182 3.62 14.61 -12.90
CA VAL A 182 4.27 13.85 -11.82
C VAL A 182 5.70 14.31 -11.48
N GLY A 183 6.09 15.50 -11.95
CA GLY A 183 7.31 16.22 -11.58
C GLY A 183 7.10 17.26 -10.47
N GLN A 184 5.86 17.68 -10.18
CA GLN A 184 5.56 18.81 -9.28
C GLN A 184 5.54 18.45 -7.79
N TRP A 185 6.35 17.48 -7.36
CA TRP A 185 6.42 17.06 -5.97
C TRP A 185 7.05 18.14 -5.09
N GLN A 186 6.42 18.42 -3.95
CA GLN A 186 6.88 19.39 -2.97
C GLN A 186 7.22 18.68 -1.66
N ARG A 187 8.39 18.92 -1.08
CA ARG A 187 8.70 18.45 0.28
C ARG A 187 7.85 19.24 1.26
N VAL A 188 7.06 18.56 2.07
CA VAL A 188 6.06 19.17 2.97
C VAL A 188 6.28 18.86 4.44
N PHE A 189 7.18 17.91 4.74
CA PHE A 189 7.52 17.52 6.10
C PHE A 189 8.91 16.92 6.15
N ASP A 190 9.58 17.06 7.29
CA ASP A 190 10.90 16.55 7.59
C ASP A 190 10.85 15.76 8.90
N SER A 191 11.16 14.47 8.85
CA SER A 191 11.19 13.61 10.03
C SER A 191 12.38 13.95 10.93
N THR A 192 12.10 14.16 12.22
CA THR A 192 13.10 14.28 13.28
C THR A 192 13.69 12.92 13.70
N LEU A 193 13.05 11.82 13.28
CA LEU A 193 13.44 10.45 13.61
C LEU A 193 14.26 9.75 12.51
N GLY A 194 14.83 10.51 11.58
CA GLY A 194 15.70 10.00 10.50
C GLY A 194 14.92 9.68 9.22
N ASN A 195 15.47 8.80 8.39
CA ASN A 195 14.81 8.43 7.14
C ASN A 195 13.43 7.84 7.40
N ILE A 196 12.47 8.20 6.53
CA ILE A 196 11.15 7.60 6.51
C ILE A 196 11.27 6.28 5.75
N LEU A 197 11.03 5.20 6.48
CA LEU A 197 11.21 3.84 6.00
C LEU A 197 9.93 3.28 5.41
N MET A 198 8.78 3.72 5.91
CA MET A 198 7.48 3.31 5.38
C MET A 198 6.38 4.33 5.68
N LEU A 199 5.42 4.47 4.77
CA LEU A 199 4.15 5.17 5.03
C LEU A 199 3.04 4.19 5.41
N GLU A 200 2.15 4.57 6.33
CA GLU A 200 0.87 3.88 6.52
C GLU A 200 0.14 3.80 5.16
N ARG A 201 -0.32 2.61 4.75
CA ARG A 201 -0.87 2.42 3.39
C ARG A 201 -2.08 3.32 3.07
N ARG A 202 -2.75 3.87 4.09
CA ARG A 202 -3.90 4.77 3.92
C ARG A 202 -3.98 5.79 5.05
N ALA A 203 -4.19 7.05 4.70
CA ALA A 203 -4.54 8.09 5.68
C ALA A 203 -5.89 7.80 6.37
N ARG A 204 -5.96 8.03 7.69
CA ARG A 204 -7.14 7.79 8.51
C ARG A 204 -7.40 8.96 9.44
N GLY A 205 -8.65 9.43 9.46
CA GLY A 205 -9.06 10.54 10.33
C GLY A 205 -8.30 11.84 10.08
N GLY A 206 -7.81 12.05 8.85
CA GLY A 206 -6.97 13.20 8.51
C GLY A 206 -5.52 13.08 8.98
N ASN A 207 -5.08 11.90 9.44
CA ASN A 207 -3.71 11.65 9.88
C ASN A 207 -3.05 10.53 9.08
N LEU A 208 -1.72 10.50 9.10
CA LEU A 208 -0.89 9.45 8.53
C LEU A 208 0.24 9.09 9.50
N VAL A 209 0.50 7.80 9.69
CA VAL A 209 1.68 7.34 10.45
C VAL A 209 2.86 7.12 9.51
N LEU A 210 4.01 7.63 9.93
CA LEU A 210 5.31 7.48 9.31
C LEU A 210 6.13 6.52 10.16
N SER A 211 6.61 5.44 9.56
CA SER A 211 7.58 4.54 10.18
C SER A 211 8.98 5.03 9.84
N CYS A 212 9.75 5.47 10.82
CA CYS A 212 11.06 6.10 10.65
C CYS A 212 12.17 5.25 11.28
N GLN A 213 13.44 5.54 10.96
CA GLN A 213 14.59 4.81 11.48
C GLN A 213 14.64 4.72 13.01
N ARG A 214 14.20 5.77 13.71
CA ARG A 214 14.28 5.87 15.18
C ARG A 214 12.91 5.92 15.86
N GLY A 215 11.86 5.42 15.19
CA GLY A 215 10.52 5.31 15.78
C GLY A 215 9.41 5.73 14.83
N LEU A 216 8.31 6.22 15.39
CA LEU A 216 7.08 6.51 14.66
C LEU A 216 6.70 7.99 14.80
N ILE A 217 6.18 8.58 13.73
CA ILE A 217 5.62 9.93 13.74
C ILE A 217 4.19 9.86 13.18
N GLU A 218 3.23 10.49 13.84
CA GLU A 218 1.92 10.75 13.27
C GLU A 218 1.85 12.20 12.80
N ILE A 219 1.49 12.39 11.54
CA ILE A 219 1.32 13.71 10.93
C ILE A 219 -0.16 13.97 10.60
N GLY A 220 -0.58 15.22 10.74
CA GLY A 220 -1.91 15.71 10.41
C GLY A 220 -1.93 16.35 9.02
N LEU A 221 -2.99 16.06 8.27
CA LEU A 221 -3.13 16.34 6.84
C LEU A 221 -4.19 17.40 6.51
N SER A 222 -4.90 17.92 7.52
CA SER A 222 -6.06 18.81 7.33
C SER A 222 -5.72 20.18 6.73
N LYS A 223 -4.44 20.54 6.65
CA LYS A 223 -3.95 21.83 6.13
C LYS A 223 -2.93 21.68 5.00
N LEU A 224 -2.92 20.55 4.29
CA LEU A 224 -2.01 20.31 3.17
C LEU A 224 -1.95 21.53 2.22
N PRO A 225 -0.75 21.94 1.77
CA PRO A 225 0.54 21.28 1.95
C PRO A 225 1.20 21.48 3.33
N LEU A 226 0.63 22.29 4.23
CA LEU A 226 1.17 22.46 5.59
C LEU A 226 0.89 21.22 6.45
N ILE A 227 1.95 20.51 6.82
CA ILE A 227 1.88 19.36 7.73
C ILE A 227 2.09 19.81 9.17
N LYS A 228 1.27 19.26 10.07
CA LYS A 228 1.47 19.38 11.52
C LYS A 228 1.87 18.03 12.09
N GLU A 229 2.96 18.00 12.86
CA GLU A 229 3.28 16.84 13.70
C GLU A 229 2.24 16.70 14.82
N VAL A 230 1.60 15.54 14.90
CA VAL A 230 0.54 15.24 15.90
C VAL A 230 1.15 14.53 17.09
N THR A 231 1.95 13.49 16.86
CA THR A 231 2.61 12.71 17.90
C THR A 231 3.95 12.18 17.37
N THR A 232 4.97 12.20 18.20
CA THR A 232 6.26 11.56 17.93
C THR A 232 6.56 10.56 19.01
N LEU A 233 6.96 9.35 18.59
CA LEU A 233 7.24 8.23 19.46
C LEU A 233 8.62 7.66 19.10
N PRO A 234 9.69 8.10 19.79
CA PRO A 234 11.00 7.48 19.64
C PRO A 234 10.95 6.03 20.11
N LEU A 235 11.40 5.11 19.26
CA LEU A 235 11.47 3.68 19.57
C LEU A 235 12.82 3.11 19.15
N VAL A 236 13.29 2.13 19.91
CA VAL A 236 14.47 1.34 19.54
C VAL A 236 13.98 0.09 18.81
N GLY A 237 14.27 -0.01 17.52
CA GLY A 237 13.87 -1.15 16.68
C GLY A 237 13.16 -0.73 15.40
N GLY A 238 13.05 -1.66 14.45
CA GLY A 238 12.37 -1.41 13.18
C GLY A 238 10.89 -1.74 13.24
N TYR A 239 10.08 -0.74 13.57
CA TYR A 239 8.61 -0.86 13.63
C TYR A 239 7.97 -0.33 12.36
N ALA A 240 7.17 -1.15 11.70
CA ALA A 240 6.47 -0.81 10.46
C ALA A 240 4.95 -0.79 10.70
N VAL A 241 4.35 0.40 10.73
CA VAL A 241 2.89 0.56 10.82
C VAL A 241 2.29 0.50 9.42
N LEU A 242 1.73 -0.65 9.06
CA LEU A 242 1.21 -0.91 7.71
C LEU A 242 -0.17 -0.29 7.47
N GLY A 243 -0.99 -0.21 8.52
CA GLY A 243 -2.35 0.30 8.42
C GLY A 243 -3.11 0.22 9.73
N ARG A 244 -4.17 1.02 9.86
CA ARG A 244 -5.14 0.89 10.97
C ARG A 244 -6.37 0.05 10.59
N ILE A 245 -6.89 -0.70 11.55
CA ILE A 245 -8.25 -1.26 11.47
C ILE A 245 -9.26 -0.18 11.84
N THR A 246 -10.44 -0.23 11.21
CA THR A 246 -11.54 0.68 11.57
C THR A 246 -11.76 0.58 13.08
N ASP A 247 -11.64 1.73 13.74
CA ASP A 247 -11.76 1.97 15.18
C ASP A 247 -10.49 2.19 16.00
N GLY A 248 -9.25 1.92 15.54
CA GLY A 248 -8.04 2.41 16.25
C GLY A 248 -6.87 1.43 16.40
N GLY A 249 -7.10 0.12 16.28
CA GLY A 249 -6.01 -0.85 16.30
C GLY A 249 -5.07 -0.70 15.08
N PHE A 250 -3.82 -1.14 15.25
CA PHE A 250 -2.75 -1.02 14.26
C PHE A 250 -2.33 -2.40 13.76
N ALA A 251 -2.16 -2.54 12.45
CA ALA A 251 -1.40 -3.63 11.84
C ALA A 251 0.07 -3.21 11.85
N VAL A 252 0.86 -3.87 12.69
CA VAL A 252 2.26 -3.55 12.92
C VAL A 252 3.10 -4.77 12.58
N SER A 253 4.16 -4.56 11.82
CA SER A 253 5.20 -5.54 11.55
C SER A 253 6.51 -5.08 12.17
N ARG A 254 7.42 -6.03 12.40
CA ARG A 254 8.76 -5.79 12.89
C ARG A 254 9.78 -6.26 11.85
N GLY A 255 10.85 -5.51 11.71
CA GLY A 255 11.97 -5.88 10.85
C GLY A 255 13.23 -5.14 11.20
N THR A 256 14.27 -5.38 10.40
CA THR A 256 15.52 -4.63 10.49
C THR A 256 15.37 -3.34 9.73
N ALA A 257 15.50 -2.21 10.43
CA ALA A 257 15.51 -0.89 9.81
C ALA A 257 16.81 -0.71 9.02
N LEU A 258 16.69 -0.39 7.73
CA LEU A 258 17.78 -0.02 6.84
C LEU A 258 17.61 1.43 6.39
N ASP A 259 18.62 2.00 5.72
CA ASP A 259 18.52 3.39 5.25
C ASP A 259 17.41 3.62 4.22
N TRP A 260 17.02 2.58 3.48
CA TRP A 260 16.07 2.67 2.37
C TRP A 260 14.65 2.14 2.71
N GLY A 261 14.49 1.40 3.81
CA GLY A 261 13.25 0.71 4.16
C GLY A 261 13.47 -0.34 5.25
N PHE A 262 12.70 -1.42 5.20
CA PHE A 262 12.82 -2.55 6.13
C PHE A 262 13.29 -3.83 5.42
N GLU A 263 14.09 -4.61 6.12
CA GLU A 263 14.47 -5.98 5.75
C GLU A 263 13.89 -6.97 6.76
N SER A 264 13.64 -8.20 6.31
CA SER A 264 13.14 -9.30 7.15
C SER A 264 11.89 -8.93 7.95
N LEU A 265 10.94 -8.25 7.29
CA LEU A 265 9.64 -7.93 7.90
C LEU A 265 8.91 -9.22 8.25
N GLU A 266 8.55 -9.34 9.53
CA GLU A 266 7.71 -10.41 10.05
C GLU A 266 6.24 -10.22 9.63
N PRO A 267 5.42 -11.29 9.63
CA PRO A 267 3.99 -11.15 9.44
C PRO A 267 3.40 -10.11 10.39
N ALA A 268 2.54 -9.24 9.88
CA ALA A 268 1.97 -8.18 10.70
C ALA A 268 1.03 -8.73 11.76
N SER A 269 1.08 -8.14 12.95
CA SER A 269 0.18 -8.40 14.07
C SER A 269 -0.77 -7.23 14.30
N LEU A 270 -1.97 -7.51 14.80
CA LEU A 270 -2.92 -6.48 15.21
C LEU A 270 -2.67 -6.10 16.67
N ILE A 271 -2.34 -4.83 16.91
CA ILE A 271 -2.01 -4.29 18.22
C ILE A 271 -2.93 -3.13 18.56
N GLY A 272 -3.35 -3.07 19.82
CA GLY A 272 -4.24 -2.04 20.31
C GLY A 272 -5.72 -2.33 20.08
N SER A 273 -6.52 -1.35 20.41
CA SER A 273 -7.96 -1.43 20.57
C SER A 273 -8.69 -0.24 19.97
N ARG A 274 -10.01 -0.20 20.13
CA ARG A 274 -10.85 0.87 19.63
C ARG A 274 -10.55 2.18 20.39
N GLY A 275 -10.21 3.23 19.66
CA GLY A 275 -9.87 4.57 20.15
C GLY A 275 -8.37 4.82 20.29
N ASP A 276 -7.54 3.79 20.10
CA ASP A 276 -6.11 3.91 20.29
C ASP A 276 -5.50 4.86 19.26
N ASN A 277 -4.56 5.67 19.75
CA ASN A 277 -3.74 6.58 18.96
C ASN A 277 -2.28 6.12 19.03
N LEU A 278 -1.38 6.82 18.34
CA LEU A 278 0.03 6.44 18.30
C LEU A 278 0.68 6.40 19.69
N LYS A 279 0.25 7.26 20.62
CA LYS A 279 0.73 7.25 22.00
C LYS A 279 0.35 5.95 22.73
N ALA A 280 -0.92 5.53 22.62
CA ALA A 280 -1.38 4.27 23.21
C ALA A 280 -0.62 3.06 22.66
N LEU A 281 -0.34 3.04 21.35
CA LEU A 281 0.51 2.02 20.73
C LEU A 281 1.92 2.00 21.36
N GLY A 282 2.54 3.16 21.55
CA GLY A 282 3.86 3.26 22.18
C GLY A 282 3.90 2.75 23.62
N GLU A 283 2.88 3.06 24.41
CA GLU A 283 2.75 2.53 25.77
C GLU A 283 2.59 1.01 25.78
N LEU A 284 1.86 0.44 24.80
CA LEU A 284 1.70 -1.01 24.66
C LEU A 284 3.03 -1.67 24.28
N ILE A 285 3.75 -1.14 23.28
CA ILE A 285 5.05 -1.66 22.85
C ILE A 285 6.06 -1.63 24.01
N ALA A 286 6.08 -0.54 24.78
CA ALA A 286 6.99 -0.41 25.93
C ALA A 286 6.68 -1.42 27.05
N LYS A 287 5.40 -1.72 27.29
CA LYS A 287 4.96 -2.69 28.32
C LYS A 287 5.12 -4.13 27.88
N ARG A 288 5.03 -4.38 26.57
CA ARG A 288 4.95 -5.72 25.97
C ARG A 288 5.78 -5.77 24.68
N PRO A 289 7.12 -5.69 24.80
CA PRO A 289 8.01 -5.76 23.64
C PRO A 289 7.95 -7.13 22.93
N ASP A 290 7.33 -8.14 23.57
CA ASP A 290 7.08 -9.49 23.08
C ASP A 290 5.84 -9.61 22.18
N LEU A 291 4.98 -8.58 22.10
CA LEU A 291 3.81 -8.59 21.20
C LEU A 291 4.18 -8.46 19.71
N LEU A 292 5.46 -8.21 19.42
CA LEU A 292 6.04 -8.02 18.10
C LEU A 292 7.29 -8.88 17.96
#